data_AF-A0A8B9ADA3-F1
#
_entry.id   AF-A0A8B9ADA3-F1
#
_cell.length_a   1.000
_cell.length_b   1.000
_cell.length_c   1.000
_cell.angle_alpha   90.00
_cell.angle_beta   90.00
_cell.angle_gamma   90.00
#
_symmetry.space_group_name_H-M   'P 1'
#
loop_
_entity.id
_entity.type
_entity.pdbx_description
1 polymer ?
#
loop_
_entity_poly.entity_id
_entity_poly.type
_entity_poly.pdbx_seq_one_letter_code
_entity_poly.pdbx_strand_id
1 'polypeptide(L)'
;MDMQCQHKAQWLMIFGLFFLLILTSNWACHAAALSSDQVSNVESGDGRIFGCLPCSQAYLASSYFDHRNSLLELDFHDFLAQEFGTGDLCRGLANDMNVLGLADLHRHLSGEGSHRHVVSTLTFVNQSDGKKWLDSHSCEAVIIEKLPIGVFADPFELQHLVHRRAFLDAAVFGDSNLELPSALSNRSIVEIHMDIRNDLLENYETVIQLPLHARYPPLDSSGYARIEIGRPDLFIRCRPKQLQPESCSWTLKILGAGYAKNVMWQDGCSIAG
;
A
#
# COMPACT_ATOMS: atom_id res chain seq x y z
N MET A 1 29.93 -51.24 -25.95
CA MET A 1 30.32 -52.45 -26.71
C MET A 1 29.03 -53.05 -27.24
N ASP A 2 28.69 -53.10 -28.50
CA ASP A 2 29.20 -52.58 -29.78
C ASP A 2 27.98 -52.70 -30.72
N MET A 3 27.56 -51.62 -31.37
CA MET A 3 27.85 -51.32 -32.77
C MET A 3 27.35 -52.37 -33.78
N GLN A 4 26.24 -52.06 -34.47
CA GLN A 4 26.10 -52.17 -35.93
C GLN A 4 24.77 -51.54 -36.39
N CYS A 5 24.84 -50.33 -36.98
CA CYS A 5 24.87 -50.04 -38.44
C CYS A 5 23.46 -50.09 -39.05
N GLN A 6 22.72 -49.00 -39.35
CA GLN A 6 23.00 -47.84 -40.22
C GLN A 6 23.62 -48.16 -41.58
N HIS A 7 22.86 -47.82 -42.65
CA HIS A 7 23.22 -47.26 -43.99
C HIS A 7 22.21 -47.77 -45.05
N LYS A 8 21.62 -47.02 -45.99
CA LYS A 8 21.85 -45.74 -46.69
C LYS A 8 20.46 -45.28 -47.20
N ALA A 9 20.00 -44.03 -47.02
CA ALA A 9 20.39 -42.82 -47.74
C ALA A 9 20.23 -42.91 -49.28
N GLN A 10 19.60 -41.88 -49.87
CA GLN A 10 19.47 -41.56 -51.30
C GLN A 10 18.29 -42.19 -52.08
N TRP A 11 17.11 -41.59 -51.94
CA TRP A 11 16.24 -41.26 -53.09
C TRP A 11 15.65 -39.86 -52.84
N LEU A 12 16.50 -38.86 -53.02
CA LEU A 12 16.13 -37.45 -53.15
C LEU A 12 15.49 -37.23 -54.55
N MET A 13 14.59 -36.25 -54.62
CA MET A 13 14.21 -35.49 -55.83
C MET A 13 13.07 -36.03 -56.68
N ILE A 14 11.85 -36.01 -56.15
CA ILE A 14 10.65 -35.63 -56.92
C ILE A 14 9.83 -34.74 -55.97
N PHE A 15 9.28 -33.63 -56.46
CA PHE A 15 8.55 -32.58 -55.71
C PHE A 15 9.37 -31.39 -55.20
N GLY A 16 10.47 -31.07 -55.87
CA GLY A 16 10.93 -29.68 -55.99
C GLY A 16 10.26 -29.02 -57.21
N LEU A 17 9.79 -27.78 -57.02
CA LEU A 17 9.37 -26.84 -58.08
C LEU A 17 8.06 -27.16 -58.83
N PHE A 18 6.91 -26.93 -58.22
CA PHE A 18 5.72 -26.41 -58.91
C PHE A 18 4.67 -25.96 -57.88
N PHE A 19 4.92 -24.86 -57.17
CA PHE A 19 3.84 -24.00 -56.66
C PHE A 19 4.45 -22.65 -56.24
N LEU A 20 4.88 -21.91 -57.25
CA LEU A 20 5.21 -20.50 -57.17
C LEU A 20 4.05 -19.78 -57.88
N LEU A 21 3.49 -18.76 -57.21
CA LEU A 21 2.38 -17.88 -57.63
C LEU A 21 1.00 -18.54 -57.42
N ILE A 22 0.18 -18.07 -56.48
CA ILE A 22 -0.66 -16.87 -56.65
C ILE A 22 -1.00 -16.25 -55.28
N LEU A 23 -0.69 -14.94 -55.18
CA LEU A 23 -1.36 -13.84 -54.47
C LEU A 23 -2.28 -14.15 -53.27
N THR A 24 -2.00 -13.54 -52.11
CA THR A 24 -2.96 -12.64 -51.43
C THR A 24 -2.30 -11.76 -50.34
N SER A 25 -2.63 -10.47 -50.42
CA SER A 25 -2.82 -9.46 -49.35
C SER A 25 -1.73 -9.20 -48.30
N ASN A 26 -1.08 -8.04 -48.49
CA ASN A 26 -0.81 -6.98 -47.51
C ASN A 26 -1.17 -7.28 -46.04
N TRP A 27 -0.17 -7.22 -45.16
CA TRP A 27 -0.17 -6.33 -43.98
C TRP A 27 1.26 -5.92 -43.64
N ALA A 28 1.49 -4.61 -43.63
CA ALA A 28 2.76 -4.00 -43.26
C ALA A 28 2.87 -3.95 -41.73
N CYS A 29 3.84 -4.66 -41.14
CA CYS A 29 4.28 -4.40 -39.78
C CYS A 29 5.17 -3.15 -39.80
N HIS A 30 4.57 -1.98 -39.55
CA HIS A 30 5.34 -0.80 -39.15
C HIS A 30 5.81 -1.01 -37.70
N ALA A 31 7.12 -1.15 -37.52
CA ALA A 31 7.75 -0.97 -36.22
C ALA A 31 7.73 0.53 -35.88
N ALA A 32 6.75 0.96 -35.09
CA ALA A 32 6.77 2.26 -34.44
C ALA A 32 7.49 2.09 -33.10
N ALA A 33 8.76 2.50 -33.05
CA ALA A 33 9.44 2.79 -31.79
C ALA A 33 8.81 4.07 -31.21
N LEU A 34 7.89 3.91 -30.25
CA LEU A 34 7.40 5.00 -29.42
C LEU A 34 8.23 5.03 -28.13
N SER A 35 9.30 5.82 -28.19
CA SER A 35 9.86 6.48 -27.01
C SER A 35 8.77 7.39 -26.45
N SER A 36 8.27 7.08 -25.26
CA SER A 36 7.45 8.00 -24.48
C SER A 36 8.09 8.16 -23.11
N ASP A 37 9.09 9.03 -23.05
CA ASP A 37 9.34 9.80 -21.83
C ASP A 37 8.10 10.67 -21.59
N GLN A 38 7.18 10.14 -20.79
CA GLN A 38 6.14 10.91 -20.12
C GLN A 38 6.38 10.67 -18.64
N VAL A 39 7.15 11.57 -18.04
CA VAL A 39 7.06 11.86 -16.61
C VAL A 39 5.60 12.19 -16.36
N SER A 40 4.85 11.23 -15.84
CA SER A 40 3.51 11.51 -15.34
C SER A 40 3.68 12.43 -14.15
N ASN A 41 3.33 13.70 -14.36
CA ASN A 41 2.96 14.57 -13.27
C ASN A 41 1.87 13.84 -12.48
N VAL A 42 2.17 13.50 -11.22
CA VAL A 42 1.17 13.04 -10.26
C VAL A 42 0.23 14.21 -10.03
N GLU A 43 -0.81 14.30 -10.85
CA GLU A 43 -1.95 15.14 -10.58
C GLU A 43 -2.56 14.70 -9.26
N SER A 44 -2.79 15.69 -8.39
CA SER A 44 -3.50 15.58 -7.12
C SER A 44 -4.71 14.67 -7.27
N GLY A 45 -4.65 13.49 -6.65
CA GLY A 45 -5.69 12.47 -6.76
C GLY A 45 -7.02 12.98 -6.22
N ASP A 46 -7.90 13.38 -7.14
CA ASP A 46 -9.32 13.55 -6.87
C ASP A 46 -9.85 12.24 -6.28
N GLY A 47 -10.51 12.31 -5.12
CA GLY A 47 -10.78 11.20 -4.21
C GLY A 47 -11.64 10.09 -4.80
N ARG A 48 -11.05 9.21 -5.61
CA ARG A 48 -11.74 8.09 -6.24
C ARG A 48 -12.08 7.01 -5.22
N ILE A 49 -13.35 6.64 -5.22
CA ILE A 49 -13.85 5.44 -4.56
C ILE A 49 -13.13 4.24 -5.16
N PHE A 50 -12.67 3.40 -4.25
CA PHE A 50 -11.73 2.35 -4.59
C PHE A 50 -12.43 0.99 -4.73
N GLY A 51 -13.42 0.72 -3.88
CA GLY A 51 -14.14 -0.57 -3.93
C GLY A 51 -15.02 -0.84 -2.72
N CYS A 52 -15.62 -2.03 -2.71
CA CYS A 52 -16.31 -2.58 -1.54
C CYS A 52 -15.58 -3.81 -1.02
N LEU A 53 -15.45 -3.92 0.30
CA LEU A 53 -14.84 -5.07 0.97
C LEU A 53 -15.86 -5.73 1.89
N PRO A 54 -15.89 -7.08 1.99
CA PRO A 54 -16.74 -7.73 2.97
C PRO A 54 -16.30 -7.36 4.39
N CYS A 55 -17.23 -7.26 5.33
CA CYS A 55 -16.90 -6.94 6.72
C CYS A 55 -16.01 -7.99 7.42
N SER A 56 -15.91 -9.20 6.87
CA SER A 56 -14.96 -10.23 7.33
C SER A 56 -13.51 -9.89 7.01
N GLN A 57 -13.26 -8.98 6.06
CA GLN A 57 -11.92 -8.52 5.72
C GLN A 57 -11.48 -7.47 6.73
N ALA A 58 -10.73 -7.90 7.74
CA ALA A 58 -10.25 -7.01 8.80
C ALA A 58 -9.20 -6.00 8.27
N TYR A 59 -8.22 -6.49 7.51
CA TYR A 59 -7.08 -5.70 7.02
C TYR A 59 -7.00 -5.71 5.49
N LEU A 60 -6.58 -4.60 4.89
CA LEU A 60 -6.35 -4.45 3.45
C LEU A 60 -5.05 -5.11 3.00
N ALA A 61 -4.02 -5.09 3.85
CA ALA A 61 -2.69 -5.62 3.54
C ALA A 61 -2.61 -7.15 3.63
N SER A 62 -3.56 -7.83 4.28
CA SER A 62 -3.52 -9.30 4.42
C SER A 62 -3.62 -10.01 3.08
N SER A 63 -4.56 -9.63 2.22
CA SER A 63 -4.72 -10.22 0.89
C SER A 63 -3.50 -9.96 -0.01
N TYR A 64 -2.93 -8.76 0.07
CA TYR A 64 -1.70 -8.42 -0.64
C TYR A 64 -0.54 -9.32 -0.23
N PHE A 65 -0.37 -9.51 1.08
CA PHE A 65 0.71 -10.33 1.62
C PHE A 65 0.55 -11.81 1.25
N ASP A 66 -0.67 -12.35 1.37
CA ASP A 66 -0.99 -13.74 1.05
C ASP A 66 -0.71 -14.08 -0.44
N HIS A 67 -0.87 -13.12 -1.35
CA HIS A 67 -0.72 -13.34 -2.79
C HIS A 67 0.68 -13.08 -3.35
N ARG A 68 1.41 -12.07 -2.84
CA ARG A 68 2.66 -11.61 -3.46
C ARG A 68 3.93 -12.10 -2.78
N ASN A 69 3.88 -12.58 -1.52
CA ASN A 69 5.05 -12.99 -0.73
C ASN A 69 6.24 -11.99 -0.70
N SER A 70 6.05 -10.76 -1.20
CA SER A 70 7.09 -9.72 -1.32
C SER A 70 6.45 -8.34 -1.33
N LEU A 71 7.05 -7.40 -0.60
CA LEU A 71 6.56 -6.04 -0.39
C LEU A 71 7.21 -5.06 -1.39
N LEU A 72 7.00 -5.28 -2.69
CA LEU A 72 7.47 -4.36 -3.73
C LEU A 72 6.48 -3.21 -3.91
N GLU A 73 6.98 -1.99 -3.71
CA GLU A 73 6.22 -0.74 -3.57
C GLU A 73 5.34 -0.38 -4.78
N LEU A 74 5.70 -0.85 -5.98
CA LEU A 74 5.05 -0.49 -7.24
C LEU A 74 3.67 -1.12 -7.48
N ASP A 75 3.30 -2.15 -6.71
CA ASP A 75 2.12 -2.96 -7.02
C ASP A 75 0.93 -2.75 -6.06
N PHE A 76 1.06 -2.00 -4.97
CA PHE A 76 0.05 -2.04 -3.90
C PHE A 76 -1.29 -1.39 -4.32
N HIS A 77 -1.26 -0.17 -4.88
CA HIS A 77 -2.49 0.46 -5.37
C HIS A 77 -3.10 -0.28 -6.55
N ASP A 78 -2.28 -0.79 -7.47
CA ASP A 78 -2.76 -1.57 -8.62
C ASP A 78 -3.37 -2.89 -8.18
N PHE A 79 -2.76 -3.55 -7.19
CA PHE A 79 -3.29 -4.76 -6.56
C PHE A 79 -4.63 -4.49 -5.91
N LEU A 80 -4.70 -3.47 -5.05
CA LEU A 80 -5.95 -3.12 -4.42
C LEU A 80 -7.01 -2.84 -5.52
N ALA A 81 -6.65 -2.14 -6.61
CA ALA A 81 -7.60 -1.75 -7.65
C ALA A 81 -8.10 -2.97 -8.44
N GLN A 82 -7.24 -3.96 -8.63
CA GLN A 82 -7.61 -5.24 -9.21
C GLN A 82 -8.50 -6.07 -8.28
N GLU A 83 -8.19 -6.08 -6.98
CA GLU A 83 -8.89 -6.92 -6.00
C GLU A 83 -10.26 -6.33 -5.60
N PHE A 84 -10.33 -5.02 -5.45
CA PHE A 84 -11.50 -4.32 -4.90
C PHE A 84 -12.22 -3.40 -5.89
N GLY A 85 -11.60 -3.08 -7.04
CA GLY A 85 -12.09 -2.10 -8.04
C GLY A 85 -13.31 -2.51 -8.86
N THR A 86 -14.19 -3.36 -8.34
CA THR A 86 -15.50 -3.63 -8.96
C THR A 86 -16.52 -2.61 -8.44
N GLY A 87 -16.41 -1.37 -8.92
CA GLY A 87 -17.26 -0.23 -8.54
C GLY A 87 -18.78 -0.44 -8.73
N ASP A 88 -19.19 -1.52 -9.41
CA ASP A 88 -20.60 -1.89 -9.59
C ASP A 88 -21.28 -2.41 -8.31
N LEU A 89 -20.54 -2.92 -7.32
CA LEU A 89 -21.11 -3.43 -6.06
C LEU A 89 -21.46 -2.32 -5.04
N CYS A 90 -20.83 -1.14 -5.13
CA CYS A 90 -21.03 -0.02 -4.19
C CYS A 90 -21.98 1.07 -4.71
N ARG A 91 -22.71 0.80 -5.80
CA ARG A 91 -23.38 1.82 -6.61
C ARG A 91 -24.33 2.68 -5.75
N GLY A 92 -23.99 3.96 -5.57
CA GLY A 92 -24.76 4.95 -4.82
C GLY A 92 -24.03 5.64 -3.67
N LEU A 93 -23.14 4.95 -2.93
CA LEU A 93 -22.40 5.55 -1.79
C LEU A 93 -21.18 6.39 -2.21
N ALA A 94 -20.74 6.21 -3.46
CA ALA A 94 -19.51 6.77 -3.97
C ALA A 94 -19.43 8.30 -3.90
N ASN A 95 -20.50 8.96 -4.31
CA ASN A 95 -20.57 10.42 -4.35
C ASN A 95 -20.72 11.03 -2.95
N ASP A 96 -21.30 10.29 -2.01
CA ASP A 96 -21.61 10.80 -0.68
C ASP A 96 -20.38 10.76 0.25
N MET A 97 -19.45 9.82 0.05
CA MET A 97 -18.18 9.79 0.81
C MET A 97 -17.21 10.92 0.44
N ASN A 98 -17.51 11.74 -0.58
CA ASN A 98 -16.72 12.93 -0.90
C ASN A 98 -16.71 13.98 0.21
N VAL A 99 -17.68 13.91 1.14
CA VAL A 99 -17.74 14.75 2.33
C VAL A 99 -16.59 14.49 3.32
N LEU A 100 -15.94 13.32 3.23
CA LEU A 100 -14.78 12.95 4.02
C LEU A 100 -13.52 13.05 3.16
N GLY A 101 -12.94 14.25 3.08
CA GLY A 101 -11.69 14.53 2.38
C GLY A 101 -10.56 14.84 3.35
N LEU A 102 -9.33 14.54 2.94
CA LEU A 102 -8.12 14.96 3.66
C LEU A 102 -7.65 16.30 3.08
N ALA A 103 -7.44 17.29 3.95
CA ALA A 103 -6.92 18.60 3.59
C ALA A 103 -5.39 18.63 3.63
N ASP A 104 -4.80 18.05 4.68
CA ASP A 104 -3.35 18.01 4.86
C ASP A 104 -2.90 16.77 5.65
N LEU A 105 -1.63 16.40 5.45
CA LEU A 105 -0.93 15.38 6.23
C LEU A 105 0.45 15.90 6.61
N HIS A 106 0.60 16.24 7.89
CA HIS A 106 1.89 16.63 8.46
C HIS A 106 2.53 15.46 9.20
N ARG A 107 3.83 15.24 8.99
CA ARG A 107 4.56 14.10 9.57
C ARG A 107 5.92 14.51 10.11
N HIS A 108 6.29 13.97 11.26
CA HIS A 108 7.61 14.15 11.85
C HIS A 108 7.99 12.96 12.75
N LEU A 109 9.26 12.88 13.13
CA LEU A 109 9.72 11.96 14.18
C LEU A 109 9.70 12.65 15.53
N SER A 110 9.32 11.88 16.55
CA SER A 110 9.42 12.26 17.95
C SER A 110 10.20 11.19 18.73
N GLY A 111 10.97 11.62 19.73
CA GLY A 111 11.86 10.76 20.50
C GLY A 111 13.31 10.73 19.99
N GLU A 112 14.14 9.92 20.63
CA GLU A 112 15.59 9.82 20.39
C GLU A 112 16.06 8.36 20.31
N GLY A 113 17.23 8.14 19.73
CA GLY A 113 17.82 6.80 19.60
C GLY A 113 17.11 5.92 18.57
N SER A 114 17.10 4.60 18.84
CA SER A 114 16.59 3.56 17.96
C SER A 114 15.09 3.28 18.14
N HIS A 115 14.45 3.75 19.23
CA HIS A 115 12.99 3.70 19.41
C HIS A 115 12.42 5.10 19.27
N ARG A 116 11.62 5.33 18.21
CA ARG A 116 11.02 6.64 17.92
C ARG A 116 9.58 6.49 17.48
N HIS A 117 8.84 7.59 17.55
CA HIS A 117 7.48 7.64 17.06
C HIS A 117 7.46 8.39 15.73
N VAL A 118 6.86 7.79 14.70
CA VAL A 118 6.37 8.56 13.55
C VAL A 118 5.05 9.18 13.96
N VAL A 119 5.04 10.50 14.05
CA VAL A 119 3.85 11.28 14.40
C VAL A 119 3.23 11.80 13.11
N SER A 120 2.03 11.34 12.80
CA SER A 120 1.25 11.74 11.63
C SER A 120 0.01 12.51 12.10
N THR A 121 -0.12 13.76 11.68
CA THR A 121 -1.29 14.60 11.92
C THR A 121 -2.07 14.70 10.61
N LEU A 122 -3.27 14.12 10.59
CA LEU A 122 -4.18 14.14 9.46
C LEU A 122 -5.23 15.23 9.72
N THR A 123 -5.29 16.23 8.84
CA THR A 123 -6.27 17.30 8.90
C THR A 123 -7.31 17.06 7.82
N PHE A 124 -8.58 16.94 8.20
CA PHE A 124 -9.69 16.69 7.29
C PHE A 124 -10.34 17.99 6.82
N VAL A 125 -10.92 17.96 5.62
CA VAL A 125 -11.69 19.09 5.09
C VAL A 125 -12.92 19.30 5.99
N ASN A 126 -13.07 20.50 6.52
CA ASN A 126 -14.26 20.86 7.28
C ASN A 126 -15.46 20.99 6.34
N GLN A 127 -16.30 19.96 6.31
CA GLN A 127 -17.56 19.95 5.59
C GLN A 127 -18.71 19.67 6.55
N SER A 128 -19.76 20.51 6.51
CA SER A 128 -20.95 20.36 7.34
C SER A 128 -21.67 19.02 7.14
N ASP A 129 -21.53 18.43 5.95
CA ASP A 129 -22.17 17.15 5.62
C ASP A 129 -21.36 15.93 6.08
N GLY A 130 -20.06 16.11 6.39
CA GLY A 130 -19.22 15.06 6.96
C GLY A 130 -19.76 14.56 8.31
N LYS A 131 -20.24 15.48 9.15
CA LYS A 131 -20.85 15.13 10.43
C LYS A 131 -22.12 14.28 10.26
N LYS A 132 -23.02 14.68 9.36
CA LYS A 132 -24.27 13.94 9.10
C LYS A 132 -23.98 12.54 8.55
N TRP A 133 -22.93 12.42 7.74
CA TRP A 133 -22.47 11.12 7.25
C TRP A 133 -22.03 10.21 8.40
N LEU A 134 -21.19 10.71 9.32
CA LEU A 134 -20.70 9.96 10.50
C LEU A 134 -21.82 9.62 11.51
N ASP A 135 -22.96 10.32 11.47
CA ASP A 135 -24.11 9.97 12.29
C ASP A 135 -24.83 8.71 11.77
N SER A 136 -24.87 8.52 10.45
CA SER A 136 -25.51 7.37 9.79
C SER A 136 -24.55 6.20 9.50
N HIS A 137 -23.25 6.46 9.45
CA HIS A 137 -22.22 5.50 9.08
C HIS A 137 -21.17 5.32 10.18
N SER A 138 -20.66 4.10 10.32
CA SER A 138 -19.42 3.83 11.03
C SER A 138 -18.27 3.96 10.03
N CYS A 139 -17.32 4.83 10.31
CA CYS A 139 -16.18 5.09 9.44
C CYS A 139 -14.88 4.99 10.20
N GLU A 140 -13.85 4.49 9.53
CA GLU A 140 -12.51 4.29 10.08
C GLU A 140 -11.50 4.86 9.09
N ALA A 141 -10.49 5.58 9.61
CA ALA A 141 -9.29 5.85 8.83
C ALA A 141 -8.39 4.61 8.89
N VAL A 142 -7.87 4.22 7.74
CA VAL A 142 -6.91 3.14 7.60
C VAL A 142 -5.61 3.74 7.09
N ILE A 143 -4.54 3.57 7.86
CA ILE A 143 -3.20 4.03 7.54
C ILE A 143 -2.32 2.82 7.30
N ILE A 144 -1.65 2.80 6.16
CA ILE A 144 -0.72 1.74 5.80
C ILE A 144 0.68 2.35 5.68
N GLU A 145 1.54 2.04 6.65
CA GLU A 145 2.92 2.50 6.71
C GLU A 145 3.85 1.39 6.16
N LYS A 146 4.57 1.71 5.08
CA LYS A 146 5.56 0.82 4.47
C LYS A 146 6.90 1.08 5.15
N LEU A 147 7.37 0.13 5.94
CA LEU A 147 8.61 0.25 6.67
C LEU A 147 9.80 -0.20 5.81
N PRO A 148 10.89 0.60 5.74
CA PRO A 148 12.10 0.22 5.04
C PRO A 148 12.82 -0.92 5.77
N ILE A 149 13.78 -1.53 5.08
CA ILE A 149 14.66 -2.56 5.64
C ILE A 149 15.35 -2.00 6.90
N GLY A 150 15.33 -2.78 7.98
CA GLY A 150 15.94 -2.41 9.26
C GLY A 150 15.04 -1.57 10.16
N VAL A 151 13.82 -1.23 9.76
CA VAL A 151 12.81 -0.58 10.61
C VAL A 151 11.63 -1.52 10.82
N PHE A 152 11.12 -1.58 12.05
CA PHE A 152 9.98 -2.41 12.38
C PHE A 152 9.08 -1.75 13.42
N ALA A 153 7.82 -2.17 13.45
CA ALA A 153 6.91 -1.91 14.57
C ALA A 153 6.80 -3.19 15.41
N ASP A 154 6.78 -3.04 16.73
CA ASP A 154 6.58 -4.17 17.63
C ASP A 154 5.08 -4.53 17.71
N PRO A 155 4.66 -5.74 17.30
CA PRO A 155 3.26 -6.16 17.39
C PRO A 155 2.69 -6.09 18.82
N PHE A 156 3.50 -6.32 19.86
CA PHE A 156 3.04 -6.26 21.24
C PHE A 156 2.77 -4.81 21.68
N GLU A 157 3.62 -3.88 21.26
CA GLU A 157 3.42 -2.44 21.50
C GLU A 157 2.16 -1.93 20.78
N LEU A 158 1.93 -2.37 19.53
CA LEU A 158 0.70 -2.04 18.80
C LEU A 158 -0.56 -2.63 19.45
N GLN A 159 -0.51 -3.89 19.91
CA GLN A 159 -1.63 -4.49 20.63
C GLN A 159 -1.97 -3.74 21.92
N HIS A 160 -0.96 -3.19 22.60
CA HIS A 160 -1.18 -2.36 23.78
C HIS A 160 -1.89 -1.04 23.44
N LEU A 161 -1.56 -0.42 22.30
CA LEU A 161 -2.26 0.76 21.80
C LEU A 161 -3.73 0.46 21.44
N VAL A 162 -4.00 -0.72 20.86
CA VAL A 162 -5.37 -1.21 20.62
C VAL A 162 -6.11 -1.43 21.94
N HIS A 163 -5.49 -2.08 22.93
CA HIS A 163 -6.10 -2.31 24.25
C HIS A 163 -6.46 -1.01 24.98
N ARG A 164 -5.62 0.01 24.82
CA ARG A 164 -5.85 1.35 25.38
C ARG A 164 -6.81 2.19 24.55
N ARG A 165 -7.35 1.64 23.46
CA ARG A 165 -8.26 2.32 22.53
C ARG A 165 -7.65 3.56 21.87
N ALA A 166 -6.32 3.60 21.78
CA ALA A 166 -5.64 4.59 20.94
C ALA A 166 -5.86 4.24 19.46
N PHE A 167 -5.83 2.95 19.13
CA PHE A 167 -6.21 2.42 17.82
C PHE A 167 -7.46 1.54 17.96
N LEU A 168 -8.27 1.47 16.91
CA LEU A 168 -9.35 0.48 16.80
C LEU A 168 -8.77 -0.92 16.59
N ASP A 169 -7.76 -1.00 15.73
CA ASP A 169 -7.06 -2.23 15.39
C ASP A 169 -5.69 -1.90 14.77
N ALA A 170 -4.73 -2.82 14.82
CA ALA A 170 -3.44 -2.68 14.17
C ALA A 170 -2.78 -4.04 13.91
N ALA A 171 -2.11 -4.17 12.76
CA ALA A 171 -1.38 -5.38 12.39
C ALA A 171 -0.06 -5.07 11.67
N VAL A 172 0.89 -6.00 11.81
CA VAL A 172 2.18 -5.97 11.12
C VAL A 172 2.27 -7.14 10.15
N PHE A 173 2.65 -6.87 8.90
CA PHE A 173 2.86 -7.86 7.85
C PHE A 173 4.32 -7.81 7.39
N GLY A 174 4.98 -8.97 7.23
CA GLY A 174 6.40 -9.05 6.88
C GLY A 174 7.34 -9.17 8.09
N ASP A 175 8.51 -8.52 8.06
CA ASP A 175 9.50 -8.60 9.14
C ASP A 175 8.99 -7.95 10.43
N SER A 176 8.81 -8.78 11.45
CA SER A 176 8.39 -8.40 12.80
C SER A 176 9.32 -8.98 13.88
N ASN A 177 10.42 -9.62 13.50
CA ASN A 177 11.29 -10.29 14.46
C ASN A 177 12.32 -9.32 15.02
N LEU A 178 12.02 -8.75 16.18
CA LEU A 178 12.85 -7.76 16.90
C LEU A 178 14.33 -8.17 17.04
N GLU A 179 14.61 -9.47 17.11
CA GLU A 179 15.92 -10.04 17.39
C GLU A 179 16.81 -10.26 16.14
N LEU A 180 16.26 -10.13 14.94
CA LEU A 180 17.05 -10.31 13.72
C LEU A 180 18.07 -9.17 13.56
N PRO A 181 19.32 -9.44 13.15
CA PRO A 181 20.27 -8.37 12.85
C PRO A 181 19.82 -7.57 11.60
N SER A 182 20.27 -6.31 11.49
CA SER A 182 19.92 -5.43 10.36
C SER A 182 20.25 -6.06 8.99
N ALA A 183 21.37 -6.78 8.89
CA ALA A 183 21.78 -7.48 7.67
C ALA A 183 20.83 -8.61 7.21
N LEU A 184 19.99 -9.13 8.11
CA LEU A 184 18.99 -10.16 7.82
C LEU A 184 17.55 -9.61 7.89
N SER A 185 17.42 -8.29 8.06
CA SER A 185 16.11 -7.65 8.11
C SER A 185 15.45 -7.63 6.74
N ASN A 186 14.13 -7.59 6.75
CA ASN A 186 13.32 -7.40 5.54
C ASN A 186 12.34 -6.25 5.77
N ARG A 187 11.58 -5.91 4.72
CA ARG A 187 10.54 -4.90 4.79
C ARG A 187 9.35 -5.42 5.59
N SER A 188 8.58 -4.49 6.13
CA SER A 188 7.28 -4.77 6.74
C SER A 188 6.28 -3.68 6.40
N ILE A 189 5.00 -3.99 6.59
CA ILE A 189 3.89 -3.06 6.49
C ILE A 189 3.19 -3.04 7.84
N VAL A 190 2.83 -1.84 8.30
CA VAL A 190 1.95 -1.66 9.45
C VAL A 190 0.64 -1.08 8.95
N GLU A 191 -0.46 -1.78 9.24
CA GLU A 191 -1.81 -1.28 8.99
C GLU A 191 -2.46 -0.89 10.32
N ILE A 192 -2.98 0.33 10.40
CA ILE A 192 -3.57 0.93 11.60
C ILE A 192 -4.98 1.39 11.28
N HIS A 193 -5.93 1.03 12.13
CA HIS A 193 -7.33 1.45 12.05
C HIS A 193 -7.63 2.45 13.17
N MET A 194 -8.23 3.59 12.81
CA MET A 194 -8.50 4.70 13.70
C MET A 194 -9.98 5.10 13.62
N ASP A 195 -10.58 5.38 14.78
CA ASP A 195 -11.92 5.99 14.82
C ASP A 195 -11.78 7.49 14.53
N ILE A 196 -12.34 7.93 13.41
CA ILE A 196 -12.29 9.34 13.00
C ILE A 196 -13.45 10.16 13.57
N ARG A 197 -14.43 9.53 14.25
CA ARG A 197 -15.66 10.21 14.64
C ARG A 197 -15.41 11.34 15.62
N ASN A 198 -14.71 11.07 16.72
CA ASN A 198 -14.48 12.08 17.75
C ASN A 198 -13.59 13.20 17.23
N ASP A 199 -12.53 12.84 16.51
CA ASP A 199 -11.56 13.76 15.94
C ASP A 199 -12.18 14.72 14.91
N LEU A 200 -13.07 14.21 14.05
CA LEU A 200 -13.84 15.02 13.09
C LEU A 200 -14.91 15.89 13.74
N LEU A 201 -15.40 15.53 14.93
CA LEU A 201 -16.41 16.30 15.65
C LEU A 201 -15.81 17.45 16.45
N GLU A 202 -14.57 17.32 16.92
CA GLU A 202 -13.91 18.31 17.75
C GLU A 202 -13.10 19.32 16.93
N ASN A 203 -12.10 18.84 16.17
CA ASN A 203 -11.08 19.72 15.58
C ASN A 203 -10.79 19.44 14.10
N TYR A 204 -11.43 18.43 13.49
CA TYR A 204 -11.10 17.95 12.15
C TYR A 204 -9.65 17.48 12.00
N GLU A 205 -9.01 17.11 13.12
CA GLU A 205 -7.63 16.67 13.17
C GLU A 205 -7.55 15.36 13.95
N THR A 206 -6.85 14.38 13.37
CA THR A 206 -6.49 13.14 14.06
C THR A 206 -4.97 13.00 14.11
N VAL A 207 -4.45 12.60 15.28
CA VAL A 207 -3.02 12.48 15.53
C VAL A 207 -2.69 11.03 15.82
N ILE A 208 -1.68 10.53 15.12
CA ILE A 208 -1.27 9.13 15.15
C ILE A 208 0.18 9.09 15.57
N GLN A 209 0.47 8.30 16.59
CA GLN A 209 1.83 8.06 17.05
C GLN A 209 2.14 6.59 16.85
N LEU A 210 2.84 6.28 15.76
CA LEU A 210 3.28 4.92 15.45
C LEU A 210 4.67 4.71 16.07
N PRO A 211 4.80 3.89 17.14
CA PRO A 211 6.11 3.53 17.65
C PRO A 211 6.84 2.61 16.66
N LEU A 212 8.08 2.98 16.37
CA LEU A 212 8.96 2.29 15.45
C LEU A 212 10.32 2.09 16.10
N HIS A 213 10.99 1.05 15.64
CA HIS A 213 12.29 0.64 16.10
C HIS A 213 13.22 0.49 14.90
N ALA A 214 14.42 1.04 15.01
CA ALA A 214 15.48 0.93 14.02
C ALA A 214 16.54 -0.06 14.51
N ARG A 215 16.91 -1.03 13.65
CA ARG A 215 18.10 -1.85 13.84
C ARG A 215 19.29 -1.07 13.32
N TYR A 216 20.34 -0.95 14.12
CA TYR A 216 21.58 -0.27 13.72
C TYR A 216 22.09 -0.77 12.38
N PRO A 217 21.98 0.01 11.29
CA PRO A 217 22.57 -0.35 10.02
C PRO A 217 24.04 0.12 10.01
N PRO A 218 24.84 -0.28 9.01
CA PRO A 218 26.19 0.25 8.85
C PRO A 218 26.17 1.77 8.76
N LEU A 219 27.05 2.43 9.52
CA LEU A 219 27.16 3.89 9.54
C LEU A 219 27.87 4.40 8.28
N ASP A 220 27.45 5.58 7.80
CA ASP A 220 28.15 6.28 6.74
C ASP A 220 29.38 7.05 7.28
N SER A 221 30.08 7.78 6.40
CA SER A 221 31.25 8.58 6.77
C SER A 221 30.95 9.73 7.74
N SER A 222 29.68 10.08 7.95
CA SER A 222 29.24 11.07 8.94
C SER A 222 29.04 10.47 10.33
N GLY A 223 29.15 9.14 10.47
CA GLY A 223 28.91 8.43 11.73
C GLY A 223 27.42 8.20 12.03
N TYR A 224 26.55 8.41 11.04
CA TYR A 224 25.11 8.21 11.14
C TYR A 224 24.62 7.25 10.08
N ALA A 225 23.47 6.64 10.37
CA ALA A 225 22.63 5.99 9.40
C ALA A 225 21.47 6.91 9.02
N ARG A 226 21.16 6.98 7.74
CA ARG A 226 19.99 7.70 7.22
C ARG A 226 18.94 6.68 6.78
N ILE A 227 17.82 6.70 7.46
CA ILE A 227 16.67 5.87 7.15
C ILE A 227 15.56 6.83 6.68
N GLU A 228 15.04 6.55 5.50
CA GLU A 228 13.94 7.31 4.91
C GLU A 228 12.65 6.47 5.01
N ILE A 229 11.66 7.01 5.71
CA ILE A 229 10.32 6.43 5.78
C ILE A 229 9.46 7.16 4.75
N GLY A 230 8.96 6.40 3.78
CA GLY A 230 8.11 6.89 2.71
C GLY A 230 6.75 7.42 3.21
N ARG A 231 5.94 7.89 2.28
CA ARG A 231 4.56 8.34 2.57
C ARG A 231 3.67 7.13 2.87
N PRO A 232 2.70 7.25 3.81
CA PRO A 232 1.73 6.22 4.03
C PRO A 232 0.68 6.21 2.93
N ASP A 233 0.05 5.06 2.74
CA ASP A 233 -1.21 5.00 2.00
C ASP A 233 -2.36 5.26 2.98
N LEU A 234 -3.23 6.21 2.64
CA LEU A 234 -4.32 6.66 3.48
C LEU A 234 -5.68 6.33 2.85
N PHE A 235 -6.53 5.67 3.61
CA PHE A 235 -7.87 5.31 3.21
C PHE A 235 -8.90 5.71 4.28
N ILE A 236 -10.14 5.87 3.84
CA ILE A 236 -11.31 5.79 4.71
C ILE A 236 -12.14 4.61 4.26
N ARG A 237 -12.57 3.80 5.23
CA ARG A 237 -13.64 2.84 4.99
C ARG A 237 -14.87 3.20 5.81
N CYS A 238 -16.04 3.11 5.20
CA CYS A 238 -17.31 3.40 5.86
C CYS A 238 -18.32 2.28 5.61
N ARG A 239 -19.20 2.04 6.57
CA ARG A 239 -20.38 1.18 6.42
C ARG A 239 -21.60 1.79 7.10
N PRO A 240 -22.82 1.55 6.61
CA PRO A 240 -24.03 1.99 7.30
C PRO A 240 -24.11 1.39 8.70
N LYS A 241 -24.57 2.15 9.70
CA LYS A 241 -24.75 1.63 11.08
C LYS A 241 -25.90 0.64 11.18
N GLN A 242 -26.96 0.84 10.41
CA GLN A 242 -28.08 -0.10 10.31
C GLN A 242 -27.77 -1.10 9.20
N LEU A 243 -27.29 -2.28 9.61
CA LEU A 243 -26.91 -3.37 8.71
C LEU A 243 -27.92 -4.51 8.80
N GLN A 244 -28.29 -5.06 7.65
CA GLN A 244 -28.79 -6.44 7.57
C GLN A 244 -27.56 -7.37 7.55
N PRO A 245 -27.57 -8.50 8.29
CA PRO A 245 -26.39 -9.36 8.46
C PRO A 245 -25.76 -9.86 7.15
N GLU A 246 -26.58 -10.07 6.12
CA GLU A 246 -26.17 -10.64 4.84
C GLU A 246 -25.63 -9.60 3.83
N SER A 247 -25.62 -8.31 4.18
CA SER A 247 -25.20 -7.22 3.28
C SER A 247 -24.02 -6.40 3.83
N CYS A 248 -23.24 -6.94 4.77
CA CYS A 248 -22.16 -6.19 5.41
C CYS A 248 -20.96 -6.01 4.48
N SER A 249 -20.82 -4.80 3.95
CA SER A 249 -19.66 -4.36 3.18
C SER A 249 -19.17 -2.99 3.65
N TRP A 250 -17.86 -2.84 3.64
CA TRP A 250 -17.15 -1.58 3.79
C TRP A 250 -16.99 -0.94 2.41
N THR A 251 -17.39 0.32 2.26
CA THR A 251 -17.00 1.13 1.10
C THR A 251 -15.65 1.79 1.39
N LEU A 252 -14.68 1.59 0.51
CA LEU A 252 -13.31 2.09 0.63
C LEU A 252 -13.07 3.29 -0.30
N LYS A 253 -12.46 4.33 0.25
CA LYS A 253 -12.05 5.54 -0.47
C LYS A 253 -10.59 5.84 -0.17
N ILE A 254 -9.81 6.20 -1.20
CA ILE A 254 -8.47 6.73 -1.02
C ILE A 254 -8.56 8.21 -0.65
N LEU A 255 -7.84 8.60 0.40
CA LEU A 255 -7.75 10.01 0.80
C LEU A 255 -6.63 10.77 0.08
N GLY A 256 -5.63 10.06 -0.43
CA GLY A 256 -4.41 10.64 -0.98
C GLY A 256 -3.56 11.25 0.13
N ALA A 257 -2.25 11.01 0.13
CA ALA A 257 -1.36 11.61 1.14
C ALA A 257 -1.03 13.09 0.86
N GLY A 258 -1.64 13.72 -0.15
CA GLY A 258 -1.36 15.11 -0.54
C GLY A 258 0.13 15.40 -0.73
N TYR A 259 0.59 16.52 -0.15
CA TYR A 259 2.00 16.94 -0.12
C TYR A 259 2.81 16.35 1.03
N ALA A 260 2.34 15.26 1.67
CA ALA A 260 3.05 14.63 2.78
C ALA A 260 4.51 14.36 2.40
N LYS A 261 5.42 14.76 3.29
CA LYS A 261 6.86 14.54 3.10
C LYS A 261 7.27 13.19 3.67
N ASN A 262 8.35 12.67 3.10
CA ASN A 262 9.06 11.55 3.69
C ASN A 262 9.64 11.97 5.04
N VAL A 263 9.72 11.01 5.95
CA VAL A 263 10.21 11.23 7.30
C VAL A 263 11.65 10.73 7.38
N MET A 264 12.57 11.62 7.72
CA MET A 264 14.00 11.33 7.79
C MET A 264 14.41 10.97 9.21
N TRP A 265 14.89 9.73 9.39
CA TRP A 265 15.45 9.25 10.64
C TRP A 265 16.97 9.21 10.53
N GLN A 266 17.64 10.00 11.37
CA GLN A 266 19.09 9.91 11.58
C GLN A 266 19.34 9.15 12.88
N ASP A 267 19.89 7.95 12.75
CA ASP A 267 20.28 7.13 13.90
C ASP A 267 21.81 7.09 14.00
N GLY A 268 22.33 7.42 15.17
CA GLY A 268 23.76 7.39 15.46
C GLY A 268 24.05 6.29 16.46
N CYS A 269 25.21 5.65 16.35
CA CYS A 269 25.70 4.81 17.45
C CYS A 269 26.01 5.71 18.65
N SER A 270 25.03 5.91 19.52
CA SER A 270 25.27 6.43 20.86
C SER A 270 25.83 5.29 21.70
N ILE A 271 27.16 5.19 21.75
CA ILE A 271 27.82 4.48 22.82
C ILE A 271 27.54 5.34 24.06
N ALA A 272 26.60 4.91 24.91
CA ALA A 272 26.49 5.45 26.25
C ALA A 272 27.86 5.24 26.92
N GLY A 273 28.58 6.35 27.13
CA GLY A 273 29.87 6.37 27.82
C GLY A 273 29.73 6.06 29.30
#